data_AF-A0A2V8Y3E6-F1
#
_entry.id   AF-A0A2V8Y3E6-F1
#
_cell.length_a   1.000
_cell.length_b   1.000
_cell.length_c   1.000
_cell.angle_alpha   90.00
_cell.angle_beta   90.00
_cell.angle_gamma   90.00
#
_symmetry.space_group_name_H-M   'P 1'
#
loop_
_entity.id
_entity.type
_entity.pdbx_description
1 polymer ?
#
loop_
_entity_poly.entity_id
_entity_poly.type
_entity_poly.pdbx_seq_one_letter_code
_entity_poly.pdbx_strand_id
1 'polypeptide(L)' 'EFTQGSVILAVNGKTQELPNDYVWIFAGGEPPTAFLKKIGVGFGAQDLTAAGSLEATQARQARQTAAALN' A
#
# COMPACT_ATOMS: atom_id res chain seq x y z
N GLU A 1 10.93 1.30 -10.05
CA GLU A 1 11.74 2.29 -9.31
C GLU A 1 10.88 2.94 -8.23
N PHE A 2 11.46 3.36 -7.10
CA PHE A 2 10.73 3.97 -5.99
C PHE A 2 11.27 5.37 -5.73
N THR A 3 10.39 6.36 -5.62
CA THR A 3 10.70 7.75 -5.28
C THR A 3 10.04 8.10 -3.93
N GLN A 4 10.29 9.30 -3.40
CA GLN A 4 9.82 9.73 -2.08
C GLN A 4 8.28 9.79 -1.94
N GLY A 5 7.51 9.82 -3.04
CA GLY A 5 6.04 9.86 -3.00
C GLY A 5 5.36 9.11 -4.13
N SER A 6 6.12 8.37 -4.93
CA SER A 6 5.58 7.61 -6.06
C SER A 6 6.38 6.33 -6.32
N VAL A 7 5.71 5.38 -6.96
CA VAL A 7 6.34 4.19 -7.51
C VAL A 7 6.22 4.21 -9.02
N ILE A 8 7.32 3.93 -9.70
CA ILE A 8 7.39 3.79 -11.14
C ILE A 8 7.42 2.29 -11.46
N LEU A 9 6.36 1.81 -12.10
CA LEU A 9 6.19 0.41 -12.50
C LEU A 9 6.36 0.29 -14.02
N ALA A 10 7.12 -0.71 -14.45
CA ALA A 10 7.17 -1.12 -15.85
C ALA A 10 6.24 -2.31 -16.05
N VAL A 11 5.11 -2.09 -16.74
CA VAL A 11 4.11 -3.13 -17.03
C VAL A 11 3.91 -3.20 -18.53
N ASN A 12 4.09 -4.38 -19.12
CA ASN A 12 3.94 -4.59 -20.57
C ASN A 12 4.74 -3.61 -21.45
N GLY A 13 5.96 -3.28 -21.03
CA GLY A 13 6.84 -2.35 -21.76
C GLY A 13 6.46 -0.88 -21.65
N LYS A 14 5.46 -0.53 -20.84
CA LYS A 14 5.07 0.85 -20.53
C LYS A 14 5.43 1.19 -19.10
N THR A 15 5.93 2.41 -18.92
CA THR A 15 6.27 2.95 -17.61
C THR A 15 5.08 3.74 -17.07
N GLN A 16 4.63 3.41 -15.85
CA GLN A 16 3.55 4.10 -15.17
C GLN A 16 4.01 4.56 -13.79
N GLU A 17 3.80 5.84 -13.50
CA GLU A 17 4.02 6.42 -12.18
C GLU A 17 2.71 6.42 -11.38
N LEU A 18 2.78 5.94 -10.14
CA LEU A 18 1.65 5.84 -9.23
C LEU A 18 2.02 6.56 -7.92
N PRO A 19 1.24 7.55 -7.47
CA PRO A 19 1.45 8.14 -6.14
C PRO A 19 1.24 7.07 -5.08
N ASN A 20 2.12 7.02 -4.08
CA ASN A 20 2.03 6.01 -3.04
C ASN A 20 2.67 6.47 -1.72
N ASP A 21 1.95 6.29 -0.62
CA ASP A 21 2.39 6.58 0.75
C ASP A 21 2.99 5.35 1.44
N TYR A 22 2.62 4.13 1.03
CA TYR A 22 3.07 2.87 1.65
C TYR A 22 3.33 1.76 0.62
N VAL A 23 4.47 1.07 0.73
CA VAL A 23 4.86 -0.04 -0.17
C VAL A 23 4.98 -1.35 0.61
N TRP A 24 4.34 -2.41 0.11
CA TRP A 24 4.59 -3.79 0.54
C TRP A 24 5.20 -4.61 -0.59
N ILE A 25 6.37 -5.20 -0.33
CA ILE A 25 7.11 -6.01 -1.29
C ILE A 25 7.06 -7.47 -0.83
N PHE A 26 6.19 -8.26 -1.47
CA PHE A 26 6.09 -9.70 -1.26
C PHE A 26 6.92 -10.47 -2.29
N ALA A 27 8.23 -10.19 -2.34
CA ALA A 27 9.11 -10.78 -3.36
C ALA A 27 9.59 -12.21 -3.02
N GLY A 28 9.41 -12.68 -1.77
CA GLY A 28 10.03 -13.93 -1.30
C GLY A 28 11.57 -13.83 -1.20
N GLY A 29 12.18 -14.51 -0.23
CA GLY A 29 13.62 -14.39 0.04
C GLY A 29 13.97 -13.26 1.02
N GLU A 30 15.25 -12.92 1.14
CA GLU A 30 15.73 -11.88 2.07
C GLU A 30 15.35 -10.49 1.54
N PRO A 31 14.49 -9.73 2.25
CA PRO A 31 14.05 -8.43 1.77
C PRO A 31 15.24 -7.46 1.66
N PRO A 32 15.28 -6.57 0.63
CA PRO A 32 16.31 -5.55 0.48
C PRO A 32 16.13 -4.40 1.48
N THR A 33 15.93 -4.74 2.76
CA THR A 33 15.67 -3.87 3.89
C THR A 33 16.73 -2.78 4.05
N ALA A 34 18.00 -3.09 3.76
CA ALA A 34 19.09 -2.12 3.79
C ALA A 34 18.91 -1.01 2.73
N PHE A 35 18.50 -1.36 1.52
CA PHE A 35 18.22 -0.40 0.45
C PHE A 35 17.01 0.47 0.78
N LEU A 36 15.92 -0.16 1.21
CA LEU A 36 14.67 0.50 1.57
C LEU A 36 14.84 1.47 2.75
N LYS A 37 15.58 1.10 3.80
CA LYS A 37 15.92 2.02 4.91
C LYS A 37 16.72 3.22 4.42
N LYS A 38 17.68 3.02 3.51
CA LYS A 38 18.54 4.08 2.97
C LYS A 38 17.77 5.13 2.18
N ILE A 39 16.68 4.74 1.50
CA ILE A 39 15.83 5.67 0.73
C ILE A 39 14.66 6.23 1.55
N GLY A 40 14.62 5.99 2.86
CA GLY A 40 13.63 6.58 3.77
C GLY A 40 12.32 5.80 3.92
N VAL A 41 12.25 4.56 3.42
CA VAL A 41 11.07 3.71 3.60
C VAL A 41 11.01 3.26 5.06
N GLY A 42 9.94 3.65 5.76
CA GLY A 42 9.66 3.24 7.12
C GLY A 42 9.30 1.76 7.21
N PHE A 43 9.93 1.04 8.15
CA PHE A 43 9.60 -0.34 8.47
C PHE A 43 8.76 -0.37 9.74
N GLY A 44 7.47 -0.61 9.61
CA GLY A 44 6.56 -0.83 10.73
C GLY A 44 6.11 -2.28 10.77
N ALA A 45 6.13 -2.90 11.95
CA ALA A 45 5.33 -4.09 12.23
C ALA A 45 3.87 -3.64 12.38
N GLN A 46 3.26 -3.21 11.29
CA GLN A 46 1.85 -2.84 11.27
C GLN A 46 1.07 -4.11 10.94
N ASP A 47 0.15 -4.51 11.81
CA ASP A 47 -0.73 -5.65 11.54
C ASP A 47 -1.74 -5.26 10.45
N LEU A 48 -1.39 -5.61 9.22
CA LEU A 48 -2.16 -5.28 8.03
C LEU A 48 -3.46 -6.07 7.95
N THR A 49 -3.52 -7.22 8.61
CA THR A 49 -4.73 -8.05 8.67
C THR A 49 -5.78 -7.33 9.53
N ALA A 50 -5.36 -6.79 10.67
CA ALA A 50 -6.21 -5.99 11.52
C ALA A 50 -6.64 -4.68 10.83
N ALA A 51 -5.70 -3.97 10.20
CA ALA A 51 -5.99 -2.72 9.48
C ALA A 51 -6.96 -2.94 8.32
N GLY A 52 -6.72 -3.94 7.46
CA GLY A 52 -7.59 -4.25 6.33
C GLY A 52 -8.99 -4.71 6.75
N SER A 53 -9.11 -5.43 7.88
CA SER A 53 -10.42 -5.83 8.42
C SER A 53 -11.23 -4.61 8.93
N LEU A 54 -10.55 -3.65 9.56
CA LEU A 54 -11.16 -2.38 9.99
C LEU A 54 -11.66 -1.58 8.80
N GLU A 55 -10.81 -1.39 7.77
CA GLU A 55 -11.16 -0.66 6.56
C GLU A 55 -12.33 -1.30 5.80
N ALA A 56 -12.34 -2.63 5.67
CA ALA A 56 -13.43 -3.36 5.02
C ALA A 56 -14.76 -3.21 5.79
N THR A 57 -14.71 -3.22 7.12
CA THR A 57 -15.88 -3.02 7.99
C THR A 57 -16.42 -1.60 7.83
N GLN A 58 -15.55 -0.59 7.85
CA GLN A 58 -15.91 0.82 7.68
C GLN A 58 -16.52 1.08 6.29
N ALA A 59 -15.93 0.53 5.23
CA ALA A 59 -16.47 0.65 3.88
C ALA A 59 -17.87 0.02 3.75
N ARG A 60 -18.09 -1.12 4.41
CA ARG A 60 -19.40 -1.79 4.43
C ARG A 60 -20.44 -0.98 5.19
N GLN A 61 -20.07 -0.40 6.32
CA GLN A 61 -20.94 0.46 7.12
C GLN A 61 -21.30 1.75 6.38
N ALA A 62 -20.32 2.42 5.76
CA ALA A 62 -20.55 3.62 4.95
C ALA A 62 -21.53 3.36 3.80
N ARG A 63 -21.45 2.17 3.16
CA ARG A 63 -22.37 1.77 2.10
C ARG A 63 -23.79 1.51 2.62
N GLN A 64 -23.92 0.95 3.83
CA GLN A 64 -25.21 0.70 4.46
C GLN A 64 -25.89 1.98 4.94
N THR A 65 -25.14 2.92 5.54
CA THR A 65 -25.67 4.23 5.93
C THR A 65 -26.07 5.06 4.73
N ALA A 66 -25.27 5.05 3.65
CA ALA A 66 -25.64 5.71 2.40
C ALA A 66 -26.92 5.11 1.77
N ALA A 67 -27.13 3.80 1.89
CA ALA A 67 -28.34 3.14 1.39
C ALA A 67 -29.57 3.41 2.28
N ALA A 68 -29.40 3.67 3.57
CA ALA A 68 -30.49 3.94 4.52
C ALA A 68 -30.96 5.41 4.53
N LEU A 69 -30.21 6.32 3.89
CA LEU A 69 -30.52 7.74 3.77
C LEU A 69 -31.20 8.11 2.44
N ASN A 70 -31.47 7.11 1.58
CA ASN A 70 -32.28 7.23 0.36
C ASN A 70 -33.62 6.51 0.54
#